data_AF-A0A0Q9QWN6-F1
#
_entry.id   AF-A0A0Q9QWN6-F1
#
_cell.length_a   1.000
_cell.length_b   1.000
_cell.length_c   1.000
_cell.angle_alpha   90.00
_cell.angle_beta   90.00
_cell.angle_gamma   90.00
#
_symmetry.space_group_name_H-M   'P 1'
#
loop_
_entity.id
_entity.type
_entity.pdbx_description
1 polymer ?
#
loop_
_entity_poly.entity_id
_entity_poly.type
_entity_poly.pdbx_seq_one_letter_code
_entity_poly.pdbx_strand_id
1 'polypeptide(L)'
;MNLMTKKYVVILISVLIVGLGCGYSIANLTTKSETELSMESTPTPIGESNQTPSVAKISTNLKDRDTLLRILSRVHDSTEGYEYTEDQLKELQVNQENKEYSKVLQKFVQSRLKQEITSFQTIGKSVNPRSVLITTSDQQVYMVYMKKDYSHDGIWIISAFMDYMPQEDQINEIYTSLPLAEAPEDVKEWAQALLNQPEWKKEFRTFGDRTYALIKSSSSFSDSVELEEVMNSAGEVFISYQSYQYAANSNKDLINDYLFLELKGPSIRDVTFENTYSNVPLVDGKEPIPGDETTISHLKEAIVLNQKFMELAAMGKIRGIEYGIGATEAEVRAKWGKPHEIGSRQVEFQRWYNYQLTFWSPDHKLGAIRILGASVPYTLPQVKKSLGNPKSEVNGVDGVWSLLYQAGDYDLYVNATTEDGQVESVMLKKKE
;
A
#
# COMPACT_ATOMS: atom_id res chain seq x y z
N MET A 1 34.14 -9.17 61.61
CA MET A 1 34.74 -9.51 60.31
C MET A 1 33.89 -8.90 59.23
N ASN A 2 34.41 -7.82 58.63
CA ASN A 2 33.83 -7.08 57.52
C ASN A 2 34.25 -7.74 56.20
N LEU A 3 33.36 -7.78 55.22
CA LEU A 3 33.73 -7.63 53.82
C LEU A 3 32.52 -7.13 53.02
N MET A 4 32.46 -5.80 52.89
CA MET A 4 31.73 -5.11 51.84
C MET A 4 32.46 -5.33 50.51
N THR A 5 31.74 -5.71 49.47
CA THR A 5 32.24 -5.69 48.09
C THR A 5 31.53 -4.58 47.33
N LYS A 6 32.22 -3.43 47.19
CA LYS A 6 31.95 -2.41 46.16
C LYS A 6 32.82 -2.71 44.93
N LYS A 7 32.25 -2.72 43.73
CA LYS A 7 32.96 -2.43 42.46
C LYS A 7 31.98 -1.71 41.51
N TYR A 8 32.11 -0.38 41.37
CA TYR A 8 32.85 0.39 40.35
C TYR A 8 32.21 0.35 38.95
N VAL A 9 31.53 1.46 38.63
CA VAL A 9 31.13 1.89 37.29
C VAL A 9 32.38 2.48 36.61
N VAL A 10 32.71 1.99 35.41
CA VAL A 10 33.72 2.61 34.54
C VAL A 10 32.98 3.25 33.37
N ILE A 11 32.95 4.58 33.38
CA ILE A 11 32.64 5.41 32.21
C ILE A 11 33.99 5.75 31.58
N LEU A 12 34.16 5.44 30.30
CA LEU A 12 35.27 5.96 29.51
C LEU A 12 34.72 6.69 28.29
N ILE A 13 35.00 7.99 28.27
CA ILE A 13 34.68 8.97 27.23
C ILE A 13 35.94 9.16 26.36
N SER A 14 35.70 9.32 25.06
CA SER A 14 36.56 9.91 24.01
C SER A 14 37.76 9.12 23.49
N VAL A 15 37.70 8.79 22.20
CA VAL A 15 38.87 8.85 21.31
C VAL A 15 38.60 9.83 20.18
N LEU A 16 39.48 10.83 20.16
CA LEU A 16 39.73 11.86 19.18
C LEU A 16 40.33 11.22 17.91
N ILE A 17 39.77 11.48 16.72
CA ILE A 17 40.51 11.28 15.46
C ILE A 17 40.63 12.63 14.77
N VAL A 18 41.86 13.14 14.79
CA VAL A 18 42.33 14.29 14.03
C VAL A 18 43.09 13.75 12.82
N GLY A 19 42.72 14.23 11.64
CA GLY A 19 43.70 14.73 10.67
C GLY A 19 43.91 13.96 9.37
N LEU A 20 44.08 14.78 8.32
CA LEU A 20 44.54 14.53 6.95
C LEU A 20 43.40 14.19 5.96
N GLY A 21 43.01 15.02 5.00
CA GLY A 21 43.69 16.16 4.36
C GLY A 21 44.05 15.81 2.91
N CYS A 22 43.06 15.85 2.00
CA CYS A 22 43.30 15.97 0.57
C CYS A 22 42.26 16.94 0.00
N GLY A 23 42.73 18.13 -0.40
CA GLY A 23 41.92 19.12 -1.10
C GLY A 23 41.79 18.77 -2.57
N TYR A 24 40.65 19.10 -3.16
CA TYR A 24 40.54 19.35 -4.60
C TYR A 24 39.61 20.53 -4.86
N SER A 25 40.04 21.33 -5.84
CA SER A 25 39.60 22.67 -6.21
C SER A 25 38.12 22.80 -6.53
N ILE A 26 37.55 23.92 -6.08
CA ILE A 26 36.35 24.53 -6.62
C ILE A 26 36.74 25.21 -7.94
N ALA A 27 36.27 24.69 -9.07
CA ALA A 27 36.34 25.38 -10.36
C ALA A 27 35.07 26.20 -10.55
N ASN A 28 35.21 27.53 -10.45
CA ASN A 28 34.24 28.50 -10.95
C ASN A 28 34.20 28.41 -12.47
N LEU A 29 33.02 28.15 -13.05
CA LEU A 29 32.77 28.32 -14.47
C LEU A 29 32.02 29.63 -14.72
N THR A 30 32.79 30.56 -15.26
CA THR A 30 32.44 31.90 -15.70
C THR A 30 31.59 31.85 -16.96
N THR A 31 30.55 32.68 -16.99
CA THR A 31 29.69 33.02 -18.14
C THR A 31 30.45 33.74 -19.26
N LYS A 32 30.23 33.31 -20.50
CA LYS A 32 30.38 34.03 -21.79
C LYS A 32 29.71 33.15 -22.85
N SER A 33 29.12 33.61 -23.96
CA SER A 33 28.79 34.91 -24.53
C SER A 33 27.83 34.58 -25.69
N GLU A 34 26.94 35.50 -25.97
CA GLU A 34 25.98 35.48 -27.08
C GLU A 34 26.62 35.13 -28.43
N THR A 35 25.89 34.37 -29.24
CA THR A 35 26.09 34.31 -30.69
C THR A 35 24.72 34.44 -31.33
N GLU A 36 24.50 35.60 -31.94
CA GLU A 36 23.41 35.88 -32.85
C GLU A 36 23.52 34.98 -34.09
N LEU A 37 22.39 34.46 -34.58
CA LEU A 37 22.23 34.13 -35.98
C LEU A 37 20.76 34.34 -36.41
N SER A 38 20.68 34.98 -37.58
CA SER A 38 19.58 35.68 -38.23
C SER A 38 18.27 34.92 -38.43
N MET A 39 17.20 35.73 -38.49
CA MET A 39 15.87 35.41 -39.01
C MET A 39 15.87 35.25 -40.54
N GLU A 40 15.02 34.35 -41.05
CA GLU A 40 14.09 34.63 -42.17
C GLU A 40 12.96 33.55 -42.24
N SER A 41 11.93 33.82 -43.04
CA SER A 41 10.49 33.66 -42.74
C SER A 41 9.70 32.56 -43.51
N THR A 42 8.61 32.07 -42.86
CA THR A 42 7.24 31.57 -43.24
C THR A 42 6.86 31.36 -44.73
N PRO A 43 5.88 30.48 -45.16
CA PRO A 43 4.66 30.06 -44.43
C PRO A 43 4.08 28.62 -44.60
N THR A 44 3.08 28.34 -43.74
CA THR A 44 2.06 27.25 -43.60
C THR A 44 1.24 26.97 -44.89
N PRO A 45 0.32 25.96 -45.02
CA PRO A 45 -0.30 25.08 -44.01
C PRO A 45 -0.53 23.59 -44.39
N ILE A 46 -1.10 22.80 -43.47
CA ILE A 46 -2.24 21.86 -43.64
C ILE A 46 -2.19 20.75 -42.57
N GLY A 47 -3.33 20.51 -41.92
CA GLY A 47 -3.69 19.17 -41.44
C GLY A 47 -4.04 19.07 -39.96
N GLU A 48 -5.24 19.53 -39.60
CA GLU A 48 -5.94 19.04 -38.42
C GLU A 48 -6.09 17.50 -38.52
N SER A 49 -5.62 16.79 -37.51
CA SER A 49 -6.08 15.44 -37.22
C SER A 49 -6.12 15.26 -35.72
N ASN A 50 -7.33 15.39 -35.17
CA ASN A 50 -7.69 14.92 -33.85
C ASN A 50 -7.35 13.41 -33.75
N GLN A 51 -6.28 13.07 -33.06
CA GLN A 51 -6.07 11.72 -32.55
C GLN A 51 -6.48 11.68 -31.09
N THR A 52 -7.58 10.96 -30.85
CA THR A 52 -8.06 10.48 -29.56
C THR A 52 -6.94 9.75 -28.82
N PRO A 53 -6.77 9.92 -27.50
CA PRO A 53 -5.81 9.11 -26.73
C PRO A 53 -6.21 7.64 -26.80
N SER A 54 -5.28 6.83 -27.33
CA SER A 54 -5.33 5.38 -27.41
C SER A 54 -5.40 4.75 -26.02
N VAL A 55 -6.28 3.75 -25.89
CA VAL A 55 -6.31 2.76 -24.81
C VAL A 55 -4.89 2.32 -24.46
N ALA A 56 -4.58 2.24 -23.16
CA ALA A 56 -3.29 1.79 -22.65
C ALA A 56 -2.93 0.44 -23.29
N LYS A 57 -1.88 0.44 -24.13
CA LYS A 57 -1.25 -0.79 -24.62
C LYS A 57 -0.58 -1.47 -23.42
N ILE A 58 -1.16 -2.57 -22.96
CA ILE A 58 -0.51 -3.48 -22.03
C ILE A 58 0.67 -4.11 -22.78
N SER A 59 1.88 -3.77 -22.37
CA SER A 59 3.13 -4.19 -23.01
C SER A 59 3.40 -5.68 -22.76
N THR A 60 3.75 -6.39 -23.83
CA THR A 60 3.99 -7.84 -23.90
C THR A 60 5.37 -8.28 -23.40
N ASN A 61 6.12 -7.40 -22.72
CA ASN A 61 7.50 -7.68 -22.26
C ASN A 61 7.61 -7.67 -20.72
N LEU A 62 6.76 -8.46 -20.06
CA LEU A 62 6.71 -8.69 -18.61
C LEU A 62 7.68 -9.82 -18.20
N LYS A 63 8.96 -9.74 -18.57
CA LYS A 63 9.96 -10.78 -18.28
C LYS A 63 10.35 -10.78 -16.80
N ASP A 64 9.58 -11.53 -16.02
CA ASP A 64 9.78 -11.99 -14.63
C ASP A 64 9.79 -10.91 -13.54
N ARG A 65 8.64 -10.26 -13.44
CA ARG A 65 8.24 -9.32 -12.39
C ARG A 65 8.45 -9.85 -10.97
N ASP A 66 8.13 -11.11 -10.68
CA ASP A 66 8.09 -11.60 -9.29
C ASP A 66 9.49 -11.91 -8.77
N THR A 67 10.38 -12.39 -9.65
CA THR A 67 11.81 -12.43 -9.36
C THR A 67 12.37 -11.03 -9.17
N LEU A 68 12.00 -10.06 -10.01
CA LEU A 68 12.39 -8.66 -9.84
C LEU A 68 11.92 -8.12 -8.48
N LEU A 69 10.65 -8.32 -8.10
CA LEU A 69 10.11 -7.91 -6.81
C LEU A 69 10.84 -8.55 -5.63
N ARG A 70 11.12 -9.85 -5.71
CA ARG A 70 11.85 -10.59 -4.67
C ARG A 70 13.30 -10.15 -4.53
N ILE A 71 13.93 -9.73 -5.64
CA ILE A 71 15.28 -9.18 -5.61
C ILE A 71 15.24 -7.75 -5.06
N LEU A 72 14.34 -6.90 -5.58
CA LEU A 72 14.14 -5.52 -5.13
C LEU A 72 13.81 -5.46 -3.63
N SER A 73 13.01 -6.39 -3.11
CA SER A 73 12.69 -6.45 -1.67
C SER A 73 13.90 -6.75 -0.78
N ARG A 74 15.02 -7.23 -1.35
CA ARG A 74 16.28 -7.51 -0.64
C ARG A 74 17.30 -6.38 -0.75
N VAL A 75 17.08 -5.42 -1.63
CA VAL A 75 17.96 -4.26 -1.81
C VAL A 75 17.42 -3.12 -0.95
N HIS A 76 18.03 -2.90 0.21
CA HIS A 76 17.58 -1.87 1.16
C HIS A 76 18.34 -0.53 1.02
N ASP A 77 19.46 -0.48 0.28
CA ASP A 77 20.45 0.59 0.41
C ASP A 77 20.57 1.55 -0.81
N SER A 78 19.80 1.37 -1.89
CA SER A 78 19.93 2.18 -3.13
C SER A 78 18.76 3.11 -3.41
N THR A 79 18.00 3.51 -2.39
CA THR A 79 16.85 4.41 -2.58
C THR A 79 17.28 5.88 -2.59
N GLU A 80 17.06 6.59 -3.70
CA GLU A 80 17.20 8.05 -3.78
C GLU A 80 15.87 8.69 -3.38
N GLY A 81 15.86 9.38 -2.23
CA GLY A 81 14.69 10.10 -1.70
C GLY A 81 14.55 11.52 -2.25
N TYR A 82 13.31 11.99 -2.35
CA TYR A 82 12.98 13.36 -2.73
C TYR A 82 12.27 14.09 -1.58
N GLU A 83 12.79 15.26 -1.25
CA GLU A 83 12.13 16.23 -0.39
C GLU A 83 11.73 17.45 -1.23
N TYR A 84 10.50 17.91 -1.06
CA TYR A 84 9.97 19.09 -1.74
C TYR A 84 9.84 20.23 -0.75
N THR A 85 10.27 21.42 -1.16
CA THR A 85 9.97 22.64 -0.42
C THR A 85 8.50 23.03 -0.62
N GLU A 86 7.97 23.82 0.30
CA GLU A 86 6.61 24.37 0.21
C GLU A 86 6.36 25.11 -1.11
N ASP A 87 7.35 25.87 -1.60
CA ASP A 87 7.23 26.60 -2.87
C ASP A 87 7.18 25.66 -4.07
N GLN A 88 7.94 24.56 -4.05
CA GLN A 88 7.87 23.52 -5.08
C GLN A 88 6.52 22.81 -5.07
N LEU A 89 5.96 22.51 -3.90
CA LEU A 89 4.63 21.91 -3.78
C LEU A 89 3.55 22.83 -4.36
N LYS A 90 3.63 24.13 -4.08
CA LYS A 90 2.73 25.14 -4.68
C LYS A 90 2.89 25.23 -6.19
N GLU A 91 4.10 25.16 -6.72
CA GLU A 91 4.34 25.13 -8.17
C GLU A 91 3.73 23.89 -8.81
N LEU A 92 3.93 22.71 -8.21
CA LEU A 92 3.33 21.46 -8.67
C LEU A 92 1.80 21.52 -8.61
N GLN A 93 1.22 22.20 -7.63
CA GLN A 93 -0.23 22.37 -7.48
C GLN A 93 -0.87 23.14 -8.65
N VAL A 94 -0.14 24.05 -9.29
CA VAL A 94 -0.65 24.83 -10.44
C VAL A 94 -0.94 23.91 -11.65
N ASN A 95 -0.18 22.83 -11.80
CA ASN A 95 -0.34 21.91 -12.93
C ASN A 95 -1.36 20.81 -12.62
N GLN A 96 -2.53 20.86 -13.25
CA GLN A 96 -3.61 19.88 -13.03
C GLN A 96 -3.19 18.44 -13.36
N GLU A 97 -2.23 18.23 -14.26
CA GLU A 97 -1.73 16.87 -14.55
C GLU A 97 -1.06 16.24 -13.33
N ASN A 98 -0.60 17.02 -12.36
CA ASN A 98 -0.02 16.48 -11.13
C ASN A 98 -1.07 15.84 -10.21
N LYS A 99 -2.37 15.96 -10.50
CA LYS A 99 -3.42 15.19 -9.82
C LYS A 99 -3.53 13.74 -10.30
N GLU A 100 -2.88 13.41 -11.42
CA GLU A 100 -2.84 12.08 -11.99
C GLU A 100 -1.46 11.45 -11.79
N TYR A 101 -1.37 10.39 -10.97
CA TYR A 101 -0.07 9.78 -10.67
C TYR A 101 0.63 9.25 -11.94
N SER A 102 -0.12 8.75 -12.93
CA SER A 102 0.43 8.24 -14.19
C SER A 102 1.14 9.35 -14.97
N LYS A 103 0.59 10.56 -14.99
CA LYS A 103 1.22 11.75 -15.60
C LYS A 103 2.47 12.18 -14.83
N VAL A 104 2.39 12.20 -13.50
CA VAL A 104 3.56 12.50 -12.64
C VAL A 104 4.68 11.48 -12.86
N LEU A 105 4.34 10.19 -12.92
CA LEU A 105 5.28 9.10 -13.19
C LEU A 105 5.91 9.24 -14.57
N GLN A 106 5.11 9.49 -15.62
CA GLN A 106 5.60 9.69 -16.98
C GLN A 106 6.56 10.88 -17.06
N LYS A 107 6.18 12.02 -16.47
CA LYS A 107 7.06 13.21 -16.39
C LYS A 107 8.35 12.91 -15.66
N PHE A 108 8.28 12.18 -14.55
CA PHE A 108 9.47 11.77 -13.81
C PHE A 108 10.40 10.94 -14.70
N VAL A 109 9.90 9.88 -15.34
CA VAL A 109 10.72 9.00 -16.19
C VAL A 109 11.34 9.75 -17.37
N GLN A 110 10.56 10.61 -18.04
CA GLN A 110 11.05 11.40 -19.17
C GLN A 110 12.07 12.47 -18.75
N SER A 111 11.79 13.20 -17.67
CA SER A 111 12.63 14.34 -17.26
C SER A 111 13.86 13.91 -16.49
N ARG A 112 13.73 12.95 -15.57
CA ARG A 112 14.80 12.49 -14.68
C ARG A 112 15.61 11.37 -15.32
N LEU A 113 14.95 10.30 -15.77
CA LEU A 113 15.62 9.11 -16.29
C LEU A 113 16.02 9.25 -17.77
N LYS A 114 15.44 10.23 -18.48
CA LYS A 114 15.61 10.43 -19.94
C LYS A 114 15.20 9.19 -20.74
N GLN A 115 14.15 8.51 -20.27
CA GLN A 115 13.62 7.29 -20.87
C GLN A 115 12.12 7.42 -21.15
N GLU A 116 11.55 6.44 -21.85
CA GLU A 116 10.11 6.24 -21.97
C GLU A 116 9.67 5.03 -21.15
N ILE A 117 8.47 5.10 -20.58
CA ILE A 117 7.86 3.97 -19.88
C ILE A 117 7.33 2.97 -20.92
N THR A 118 7.83 1.75 -20.90
CA THR A 118 7.29 0.65 -21.70
C THR A 118 6.22 -0.12 -20.93
N SER A 119 6.33 -0.20 -19.60
CA SER A 119 5.29 -0.76 -18.72
C SER A 119 5.41 -0.18 -17.31
N PHE A 120 4.29 -0.16 -16.56
CA PHE A 120 4.31 0.13 -15.14
C PHE A 120 3.22 -0.64 -14.39
N GLN A 121 3.43 -0.91 -13.11
CA GLN A 121 2.49 -1.65 -12.27
C GLN A 121 2.62 -1.22 -10.81
N THR A 122 1.49 -1.11 -10.09
CA THR A 122 1.51 -0.96 -8.62
C THR A 122 2.00 -2.24 -7.95
N ILE A 123 2.94 -2.13 -7.01
CA ILE A 123 3.56 -3.26 -6.29
C ILE A 123 3.52 -3.09 -4.77
N GLY A 124 2.83 -2.05 -4.29
CA GLY A 124 2.65 -1.78 -2.86
C GLY A 124 1.29 -2.28 -2.35
N LYS A 125 1.20 -2.56 -1.04
CA LYS A 125 -0.06 -2.91 -0.34
C LYS A 125 -0.95 -1.70 -0.04
N SER A 126 -0.57 -0.53 -0.52
CA SER A 126 -1.21 0.75 -0.21
C SER A 126 -1.36 1.57 -1.49
N VAL A 127 -2.49 2.26 -1.59
CA VAL A 127 -2.77 3.22 -2.67
C VAL A 127 -2.07 4.55 -2.41
N ASN A 128 -1.84 4.93 -1.16
CA ASN A 128 -1.11 6.13 -0.78
C ASN A 128 -0.41 5.94 0.59
N PRO A 129 0.92 5.84 0.66
CA PRO A 129 1.86 5.90 -0.47
C PRO A 129 1.68 4.70 -1.42
N ARG A 130 2.02 4.91 -2.69
CA ARG A 130 2.01 3.94 -3.78
C ARG A 130 3.44 3.55 -4.13
N SER A 131 3.70 2.28 -4.37
CA SER A 131 4.95 1.80 -4.96
C SER A 131 4.66 1.29 -6.35
N VAL A 132 5.43 1.73 -7.34
CA VAL A 132 5.22 1.42 -8.76
C VAL A 132 6.50 0.82 -9.33
N LEU A 133 6.42 -0.37 -9.90
CA LEU A 133 7.48 -0.93 -10.73
C LEU A 133 7.34 -0.37 -12.13
N ILE A 134 8.41 0.16 -12.70
CA ILE A 134 8.46 0.63 -14.09
C ILE A 134 9.51 -0.13 -14.88
N THR A 135 9.22 -0.39 -16.15
CA THR A 135 10.20 -0.82 -17.14
C THR A 135 10.32 0.25 -18.20
N THR A 136 11.54 0.57 -18.60
CA THR A 136 11.82 1.62 -19.58
C THR A 136 12.16 1.07 -20.97
N SER A 137 12.30 1.98 -21.95
CA SER A 137 12.65 1.68 -23.35
C SER A 137 13.98 0.93 -23.51
N ASP A 138 14.93 1.13 -22.61
CA ASP A 138 16.23 0.47 -22.54
C ASP A 138 16.21 -0.81 -21.68
N GLN A 139 15.02 -1.30 -21.33
CA GLN A 139 14.81 -2.48 -20.48
C GLN A 139 15.33 -2.36 -19.04
N GLN A 140 15.64 -1.14 -18.58
CA GLN A 140 15.92 -0.89 -17.17
C GLN A 140 14.64 -1.00 -16.33
N VAL A 141 14.80 -1.41 -15.08
CA VAL A 141 13.72 -1.58 -14.13
C VAL A 141 13.93 -0.63 -12.96
N TYR A 142 12.89 0.10 -12.59
CA TYR A 142 12.93 0.97 -11.42
C TYR A 142 11.74 0.71 -10.52
N MET A 143 11.95 0.87 -9.22
CA MET A 143 10.86 0.99 -8.26
C MET A 143 10.71 2.46 -7.90
N VAL A 144 9.53 3.03 -8.16
CA VAL A 144 9.19 4.42 -7.90
C VAL A 144 8.17 4.50 -6.78
N TYR A 145 8.49 5.25 -5.73
CA TYR A 145 7.60 5.51 -4.61
C TYR A 145 6.92 6.85 -4.82
N MET A 146 5.61 6.86 -4.68
CA MET A 146 4.77 8.02 -4.87
C MET A 146 3.86 8.22 -3.67
N LYS A 147 3.50 9.46 -3.37
CA LYS A 147 2.45 9.76 -2.40
C LYS A 147 1.56 10.87 -2.91
N LYS A 148 0.27 10.79 -2.53
CA LYS A 148 -0.71 11.83 -2.76
C LYS A 148 -0.71 12.78 -1.57
N ASP A 149 -0.41 14.03 -1.83
CA ASP A 149 -0.38 15.10 -0.84
C ASP A 149 -1.72 15.83 -0.78
N TYR A 150 -2.50 15.51 0.25
CA TYR A 150 -3.81 16.11 0.46
C TYR A 150 -3.76 17.53 1.02
N SER A 151 -2.62 18.00 1.56
CA SER A 151 -2.47 19.39 1.98
C SER A 151 -2.33 20.35 0.80
N HIS A 152 -1.93 19.83 -0.37
CA HIS A 152 -1.71 20.59 -1.61
C HIS A 152 -2.68 20.16 -2.72
N ASP A 153 -3.99 20.15 -2.44
CA ASP A 153 -5.05 19.85 -3.41
C ASP A 153 -4.93 18.45 -4.05
N GLY A 154 -4.38 17.49 -3.30
CA GLY A 154 -4.32 16.09 -3.69
C GLY A 154 -3.39 15.82 -4.87
N ILE A 155 -2.32 16.59 -5.05
CA ILE A 155 -1.29 16.28 -6.06
C ILE A 155 -0.52 15.01 -5.70
N TRP A 156 0.00 14.33 -6.71
CA TRP A 156 0.95 13.25 -6.58
C TRP A 156 2.38 13.76 -6.67
N ILE A 157 3.24 13.21 -5.84
CA ILE A 157 4.67 13.51 -5.82
C ILE A 157 5.49 12.22 -5.76
N ILE A 158 6.69 12.24 -6.34
CA ILE A 158 7.65 11.14 -6.24
C ILE A 158 8.38 11.29 -4.92
N SER A 159 8.21 10.36 -3.97
CA SER A 159 8.92 10.43 -2.69
C SER A 159 10.30 9.79 -2.74
N ALA A 160 10.48 8.80 -3.62
CA ALA A 160 11.75 8.14 -3.82
C ALA A 160 11.75 7.31 -5.10
N PHE A 161 12.91 6.87 -5.55
CA PHE A 161 13.03 5.77 -6.51
C PHE A 161 14.30 4.95 -6.27
N MET A 162 14.33 3.77 -6.87
CA MET A 162 15.45 2.84 -6.81
C MET A 162 15.69 2.28 -8.21
N ASP A 163 16.95 2.31 -8.66
CA ASP A 163 17.37 1.67 -9.90
C ASP A 163 17.72 0.20 -9.67
N TYR A 164 17.44 -0.63 -10.66
CA TYR A 164 17.84 -2.03 -10.63
C TYR A 164 18.22 -2.52 -12.03
N MET A 165 19.45 -3.03 -12.12
CA MET A 165 19.93 -3.74 -13.31
C MET A 165 19.80 -5.26 -13.05
N PRO A 166 18.79 -5.93 -13.61
CA PRO A 166 18.76 -7.40 -13.59
C PRO A 166 20.00 -7.94 -14.31
N GLN A 167 20.63 -8.97 -13.73
CA GLN A 167 21.58 -9.79 -14.47
C GLN A 167 20.77 -10.70 -15.40
N GLU A 168 21.11 -10.72 -16.70
CA GLU A 168 20.32 -11.37 -17.77
C GLU A 168 20.06 -12.88 -17.53
N ASP A 169 20.85 -13.54 -16.68
CA ASP A 169 20.90 -15.01 -16.57
C ASP A 169 19.96 -15.62 -15.50
N GLN A 170 19.14 -14.82 -14.79
CA GLN A 170 18.42 -15.30 -13.60
C GLN A 170 16.89 -15.31 -13.69
N ILE A 171 16.32 -15.10 -14.89
CA ILE A 171 14.90 -14.84 -15.04
C ILE A 171 14.20 -16.05 -15.69
N ASN A 172 13.44 -16.79 -14.89
CA ASN A 172 12.55 -17.85 -15.36
C ASN A 172 11.12 -17.32 -15.39
N GLU A 173 10.63 -16.97 -16.57
CA GLU A 173 9.26 -16.47 -16.75
C GLU A 173 8.23 -17.56 -16.37
N ILE A 174 7.49 -17.33 -15.29
CA ILE A 174 6.42 -18.22 -14.81
C ILE A 174 5.02 -17.79 -15.27
N TYR A 175 4.86 -16.61 -15.88
CA TYR A 175 3.63 -16.20 -16.56
C TYR A 175 3.87 -15.08 -17.60
N THR A 176 2.84 -14.73 -18.37
CA THR A 176 2.76 -13.54 -19.23
C THR A 176 1.37 -12.93 -19.15
N SER A 177 1.26 -11.62 -18.95
CA SER A 177 -0.02 -10.91 -19.09
C SER A 177 -0.32 -10.70 -20.56
N LEU A 178 -1.53 -11.05 -20.99
CA LEU A 178 -1.92 -11.01 -22.39
C LEU A 178 -3.15 -10.12 -22.58
N PRO A 179 -3.15 -9.23 -23.60
CA PRO A 179 -4.40 -8.65 -24.08
C PRO A 179 -5.33 -9.76 -24.58
N LEU A 180 -6.60 -9.72 -24.19
CA LEU A 180 -7.57 -10.74 -24.62
C LEU A 180 -7.64 -10.88 -26.16
N ALA A 181 -7.45 -9.77 -26.89
CA ALA A 181 -7.42 -9.75 -28.35
C ALA A 181 -6.29 -10.58 -28.97
N GLU A 182 -5.21 -10.85 -28.23
CA GLU A 182 -4.04 -11.62 -28.67
C GLU A 182 -4.15 -13.11 -28.31
N ALA A 183 -5.13 -13.51 -27.51
CA ALA A 183 -5.32 -14.90 -27.11
C ALA A 183 -5.82 -15.80 -28.26
N PRO A 184 -5.59 -17.12 -28.21
CA PRO A 184 -6.22 -18.09 -29.10
C PRO A 184 -7.75 -18.01 -29.07
N GLU A 185 -8.42 -18.40 -30.15
CA GLU A 185 -9.87 -18.18 -30.31
C GLU A 185 -10.73 -18.93 -29.29
N ASP A 186 -10.36 -20.17 -28.98
CA ASP A 186 -10.99 -21.00 -27.94
C ASP A 186 -10.80 -20.42 -26.53
N VAL A 187 -9.63 -19.85 -26.27
CA VAL A 187 -9.31 -19.15 -25.02
C VAL A 187 -10.11 -17.85 -24.91
N LYS A 188 -10.24 -17.09 -26.01
CA LYS A 188 -11.05 -15.88 -26.09
C LYS A 188 -12.51 -16.15 -25.76
N GLU A 189 -13.09 -17.18 -26.36
CA GLU A 189 -14.48 -17.56 -26.14
C GLU A 189 -14.73 -17.87 -24.66
N TRP A 190 -13.86 -18.68 -24.04
CA TRP A 190 -13.93 -19.00 -22.61
C TRP A 190 -13.82 -17.75 -21.73
N ALA A 191 -12.79 -16.92 -21.93
CA ALA A 191 -12.57 -15.72 -21.14
C ALA A 191 -13.73 -14.72 -21.31
N GLN A 192 -14.25 -14.54 -22.52
CA GLN A 192 -15.39 -13.64 -22.77
C GLN A 192 -16.67 -14.13 -22.09
N ALA A 193 -16.92 -15.46 -22.07
CA ALA A 193 -18.06 -16.04 -21.37
C ALA A 193 -17.98 -15.79 -19.85
N LEU A 194 -16.78 -15.77 -19.27
CA LEU A 194 -16.57 -15.37 -17.88
C LEU A 194 -16.76 -13.86 -17.70
N LEU A 195 -16.16 -13.03 -18.56
CA LEU A 195 -16.25 -11.57 -18.49
C LEU A 195 -17.69 -11.04 -18.55
N ASN A 196 -18.54 -11.67 -19.35
CA ASN A 196 -19.96 -11.27 -19.51
C ASN A 196 -20.83 -11.50 -18.26
N GLN A 197 -20.33 -12.19 -17.23
CA GLN A 197 -21.06 -12.41 -15.98
C GLN A 197 -21.02 -11.16 -15.08
N PRO A 198 -22.04 -10.84 -14.28
CA PRO A 198 -22.02 -9.62 -13.46
C PRO A 198 -21.08 -9.70 -12.24
N GLU A 199 -20.86 -10.89 -11.71
CA GLU A 199 -20.09 -11.12 -10.48
C GLU A 199 -18.57 -11.18 -10.69
N TRP A 200 -17.82 -10.95 -9.62
CA TRP A 200 -16.39 -11.27 -9.56
C TRP A 200 -16.15 -12.75 -9.90
N LYS A 201 -15.14 -13.02 -10.74
CA LYS A 201 -14.75 -14.39 -11.10
C LYS A 201 -13.24 -14.57 -11.08
N LYS A 202 -12.84 -15.78 -10.72
CA LYS A 202 -11.47 -16.28 -10.75
C LYS A 202 -11.52 -17.67 -11.30
N GLU A 203 -10.85 -17.90 -12.41
CA GLU A 203 -10.84 -19.21 -13.03
C GLU A 203 -9.54 -19.42 -13.78
N PHE A 204 -9.14 -20.67 -13.90
CA PHE A 204 -8.04 -21.06 -14.76
C PHE A 204 -8.47 -22.25 -15.61
N ARG A 205 -7.85 -22.38 -16.78
CA ARG A 205 -8.13 -23.49 -17.69
C ARG A 205 -6.92 -23.80 -18.57
N THR A 206 -6.74 -25.08 -18.84
CA THR A 206 -5.69 -25.58 -19.73
C THR A 206 -6.27 -25.87 -21.11
N PHE A 207 -5.61 -25.35 -22.14
CA PHE A 207 -5.91 -25.55 -23.56
C PHE A 207 -4.66 -26.12 -24.23
N GLY A 208 -4.70 -27.42 -24.55
CA GLY A 208 -3.51 -28.13 -25.04
C GLY A 208 -2.41 -28.18 -23.98
N ASP A 209 -1.26 -27.60 -24.29
CA ASP A 209 -0.07 -27.50 -23.43
C ASP A 209 0.03 -26.18 -22.65
N ARG A 210 -0.95 -25.28 -22.81
CA ARG A 210 -0.94 -23.94 -22.22
C ARG A 210 -2.02 -23.79 -21.15
N THR A 211 -1.69 -23.11 -20.07
CA THR A 211 -2.64 -22.83 -18.99
C THR A 211 -2.87 -21.34 -18.88
N TYR A 212 -4.13 -20.93 -18.79
CA TYR A 212 -4.54 -19.54 -18.68
C TYR A 212 -5.28 -19.31 -17.38
N ALA A 213 -5.10 -18.13 -16.78
CA ALA A 213 -5.82 -17.68 -15.60
C ALA A 213 -6.48 -16.33 -15.86
N LEU A 214 -7.72 -16.19 -15.40
CA LEU A 214 -8.51 -14.96 -15.46
C LEU A 214 -8.94 -14.58 -14.04
N ILE A 215 -8.67 -13.35 -13.65
CA ILE A 215 -9.29 -12.70 -12.49
C ILE A 215 -10.05 -11.50 -13.04
N LYS A 216 -11.34 -11.39 -12.80
CA LYS A 216 -12.12 -10.22 -13.20
C LYS A 216 -12.80 -9.54 -12.02
N SER A 217 -12.88 -8.23 -12.10
CA SER A 217 -13.68 -7.43 -11.19
C SER A 217 -15.19 -7.62 -11.44
N SER A 218 -16.02 -6.97 -10.63
CA SER A 218 -17.47 -6.96 -10.90
C SER A 218 -17.78 -6.11 -12.13
N SER A 219 -19.01 -6.16 -12.63
CA SER A 219 -19.46 -5.19 -13.65
C SER A 219 -19.57 -3.74 -13.14
N SER A 220 -19.17 -3.45 -11.89
CA SER A 220 -19.09 -2.08 -11.40
C SER A 220 -17.94 -1.34 -12.06
N PHE A 221 -18.25 -0.16 -12.62
CA PHE A 221 -17.28 0.73 -13.24
C PHE A 221 -16.25 1.33 -12.27
N SER A 222 -16.35 1.02 -10.98
CA SER A 222 -15.41 1.42 -9.94
C SER A 222 -14.44 0.31 -9.54
N ASP A 223 -14.72 -0.93 -9.89
CA ASP A 223 -14.02 -2.08 -9.33
C ASP A 223 -12.82 -2.46 -10.21
N SER A 224 -11.66 -2.59 -9.60
CA SER A 224 -10.39 -2.87 -10.27
C SER A 224 -9.71 -4.06 -9.62
N VAL A 225 -8.97 -4.82 -10.42
CA VAL A 225 -8.10 -5.91 -9.97
C VAL A 225 -6.66 -5.62 -10.37
N GLU A 226 -5.73 -5.73 -9.42
CA GLU A 226 -4.30 -5.51 -9.65
C GLU A 226 -3.52 -6.76 -9.23
N LEU A 227 -2.62 -7.24 -10.09
CA LEU A 227 -1.82 -8.44 -9.79
C LEU A 227 -0.73 -8.05 -8.76
N GLU A 228 -0.43 -8.91 -7.79
CA GLU A 228 0.66 -8.69 -6.83
C GLU A 228 1.82 -9.63 -7.13
N GLU A 229 1.61 -10.94 -7.02
CA GLU A 229 2.64 -11.97 -7.22
C GLU A 229 2.06 -13.19 -7.92
N VAL A 230 2.85 -13.86 -8.76
CA VAL A 230 2.62 -15.22 -9.20
C VAL A 230 3.80 -16.07 -8.69
N MET A 231 3.50 -17.22 -8.10
CA MET A 231 4.53 -18.18 -7.69
C MET A 231 4.21 -19.54 -8.28
N ASN A 232 5.22 -20.27 -8.72
CA ASN A 232 5.08 -21.68 -9.11
C ASN A 232 5.96 -22.54 -8.19
N SER A 233 5.35 -23.45 -7.44
CA SER A 233 6.03 -24.41 -6.60
C SER A 233 5.60 -25.82 -6.98
N ALA A 234 6.49 -26.59 -7.59
CA ALA A 234 6.26 -27.98 -7.96
C ALA A 234 4.99 -28.23 -8.82
N GLY A 235 4.59 -27.26 -9.65
CA GLY A 235 3.40 -27.34 -10.51
C GLY A 235 2.12 -26.81 -9.88
N GLU A 236 2.17 -26.33 -8.64
CA GLU A 236 1.10 -25.55 -8.01
C GLU A 236 1.41 -24.07 -8.18
N VAL A 237 0.48 -23.34 -8.81
CA VAL A 237 0.62 -21.90 -9.04
C VAL A 237 -0.20 -21.12 -8.02
N PHE A 238 0.40 -20.11 -7.41
CA PHE A 238 -0.26 -19.18 -6.49
C PHE A 238 -0.33 -17.82 -7.16
N ILE A 239 -1.52 -17.25 -7.31
CA ILE A 239 -1.76 -15.94 -7.90
C ILE A 239 -2.31 -15.02 -6.82
N SER A 240 -1.43 -14.15 -6.33
CA SER A 240 -1.75 -13.10 -5.36
C SER A 240 -2.19 -11.85 -6.10
N TYR A 241 -3.33 -11.29 -5.70
CA TYR A 241 -3.91 -10.09 -6.33
C TYR A 241 -4.58 -9.20 -5.31
N GLN A 242 -4.81 -7.95 -5.69
CA GLN A 242 -5.50 -6.94 -4.91
C GLN A 242 -6.79 -6.53 -5.62
N SER A 243 -7.79 -6.15 -4.83
CA SER A 243 -9.09 -5.70 -5.32
C SER A 243 -9.40 -4.30 -4.79
N TYR A 244 -9.76 -3.40 -5.69
CA TYR A 244 -10.00 -2.00 -5.40
C TYR A 244 -11.40 -1.60 -5.83
N GLN A 245 -12.10 -0.84 -5.02
CA GLN A 245 -13.24 -0.01 -5.41
C GLN A 245 -12.81 1.45 -5.37
N TYR A 246 -12.79 2.06 -6.53
CA TYR A 246 -12.51 3.46 -6.74
C TYR A 246 -13.78 4.30 -6.51
N ALA A 247 -13.65 5.58 -6.16
CA ALA A 247 -14.82 6.46 -6.11
C ALA A 247 -15.43 6.60 -7.51
N ALA A 248 -16.75 6.82 -7.62
CA ALA A 248 -17.46 6.86 -8.91
C ALA A 248 -16.93 7.92 -9.91
N ASN A 249 -16.20 8.93 -9.41
CA ASN A 249 -15.56 10.00 -10.17
C ASN A 249 -14.05 9.78 -10.38
N SER A 250 -13.53 8.59 -10.07
CA SER A 250 -12.12 8.27 -10.28
C SER A 250 -11.79 8.16 -11.76
N ASN A 251 -10.53 8.40 -12.11
CA ASN A 251 -10.07 8.20 -13.48
C ASN A 251 -10.24 6.72 -13.87
N LYS A 252 -11.05 6.46 -14.90
CA LYS A 252 -11.34 5.11 -15.41
C LYS A 252 -10.10 4.41 -15.96
N ASP A 253 -9.09 5.16 -16.36
CA ASP A 253 -7.81 4.60 -16.82
C ASP A 253 -7.04 3.87 -15.71
N LEU A 254 -7.47 4.02 -14.45
CA LEU A 254 -6.89 3.33 -13.29
C LEU A 254 -7.63 2.04 -12.93
N ILE A 255 -8.69 1.72 -13.66
CA ILE A 255 -9.60 0.63 -13.35
C ILE A 255 -9.29 -0.51 -14.31
N ASN A 256 -8.76 -1.59 -13.75
CA ASN A 256 -8.51 -2.83 -14.46
C ASN A 256 -9.71 -3.75 -14.25
N ASP A 257 -10.56 -3.87 -15.27
CA ASP A 257 -11.73 -4.73 -15.22
C ASP A 257 -11.35 -6.22 -15.08
N TYR A 258 -10.15 -6.59 -15.54
CA TYR A 258 -9.64 -7.96 -15.41
C TYR A 258 -8.10 -8.05 -15.52
N LEU A 259 -7.58 -9.17 -15.05
CA LEU A 259 -6.23 -9.67 -15.27
C LEU A 259 -6.33 -10.97 -16.07
N PHE A 260 -5.61 -11.06 -17.18
CA PHE A 260 -5.57 -12.25 -18.02
C PHE A 260 -4.15 -12.71 -18.26
N LEU A 261 -3.83 -13.93 -17.80
CA LEU A 261 -2.47 -14.45 -17.70
C LEU A 261 -2.34 -15.78 -18.48
N GLU A 262 -1.27 -15.94 -19.25
CA GLU A 262 -0.76 -17.26 -19.70
C GLU A 262 0.31 -17.70 -18.70
N LEU A 263 0.06 -18.80 -18.01
CA LEU A 263 0.96 -19.37 -17.02
C LEU A 263 1.99 -20.27 -17.70
N LYS A 264 3.26 -20.12 -17.32
CA LYS A 264 4.40 -20.85 -17.86
C LYS A 264 4.97 -21.80 -16.82
N GLY A 265 5.36 -22.98 -17.26
CA GLY A 265 6.03 -23.97 -16.42
C GLY A 265 5.61 -25.40 -16.78
N PRO A 266 6.44 -26.39 -16.43
CA PRO A 266 6.12 -27.78 -16.72
C PRO A 266 4.94 -28.25 -15.87
N SER A 267 3.86 -28.67 -16.54
CA SER A 267 2.72 -29.39 -15.94
C SER A 267 2.08 -28.69 -14.72
N ILE A 268 1.48 -27.52 -14.95
CA ILE A 268 0.64 -26.83 -13.97
C ILE A 268 -0.54 -27.74 -13.62
N ARG A 269 -0.66 -28.11 -12.33
CA ARG A 269 -1.69 -29.02 -11.83
C ARG A 269 -2.86 -28.28 -11.23
N ASP A 270 -2.56 -27.16 -10.56
CA ASP A 270 -3.55 -26.36 -9.85
C ASP A 270 -3.15 -24.89 -9.80
N VAL A 271 -4.13 -24.02 -9.62
CA VAL A 271 -3.97 -22.57 -9.47
C VAL A 271 -4.78 -22.09 -8.27
N THR A 272 -4.10 -21.61 -7.25
CA THR A 272 -4.70 -20.98 -6.07
C THR A 272 -4.70 -19.46 -6.26
N PHE A 273 -5.84 -18.82 -5.98
CA PHE A 273 -5.96 -17.36 -6.06
C PHE A 273 -6.08 -16.75 -4.65
N GLU A 274 -5.13 -15.89 -4.28
CA GLU A 274 -5.09 -15.21 -2.99
C GLU A 274 -5.38 -13.72 -3.15
N ASN A 275 -6.41 -13.23 -2.46
CA ASN A 275 -6.66 -11.79 -2.38
C ASN A 275 -5.88 -11.20 -1.21
N THR A 276 -4.76 -10.54 -1.48
CA THR A 276 -3.83 -10.02 -0.48
C THR A 276 -4.25 -8.67 0.10
N TYR A 277 -5.09 -7.94 -0.63
CA TYR A 277 -5.67 -6.68 -0.18
C TYR A 277 -7.02 -6.45 -0.84
N SER A 278 -8.00 -6.07 -0.02
CA SER A 278 -9.23 -5.50 -0.56
C SER A 278 -9.70 -4.32 0.25
N ASN A 279 -10.05 -3.24 -0.45
CA ASN A 279 -10.95 -2.24 0.13
C ASN A 279 -12.44 -2.59 -0.13
N VAL A 280 -12.70 -3.80 -0.66
CA VAL A 280 -14.03 -4.39 -0.91
C VAL A 280 -14.16 -5.71 -0.13
N PRO A 281 -15.24 -5.99 0.58
CA PRO A 281 -15.46 -7.35 1.09
C PRO A 281 -15.74 -8.31 -0.10
N LEU A 282 -14.75 -9.08 -0.57
CA LEU A 282 -14.97 -10.14 -1.57
C LEU A 282 -15.61 -11.38 -0.92
N VAL A 283 -16.77 -11.83 -1.42
CA VAL A 283 -17.27 -13.19 -1.12
C VAL A 283 -17.96 -13.86 -2.33
N ASP A 284 -17.42 -15.02 -2.74
CA ASP A 284 -18.02 -16.18 -3.44
C ASP A 284 -19.21 -15.97 -4.40
N GLY A 285 -19.25 -14.88 -5.16
CA GLY A 285 -20.29 -14.65 -6.17
C GLY A 285 -21.72 -14.51 -5.63
N LYS A 286 -21.91 -14.48 -4.31
CA LYS A 286 -23.13 -14.06 -3.60
C LYS A 286 -22.71 -13.44 -2.27
N GLU A 287 -23.17 -12.23 -1.99
CA GLU A 287 -22.97 -11.56 -0.70
C GLU A 287 -23.46 -12.45 0.47
N PRO A 288 -22.63 -12.77 1.48
CA PRO A 288 -23.13 -12.93 2.82
C PRO A 288 -23.32 -11.52 3.38
N ILE A 289 -24.54 -11.27 3.81
CA ILE A 289 -24.94 -10.07 4.53
C ILE A 289 -23.92 -9.85 5.66
N PRO A 290 -23.13 -8.76 5.66
CA PRO A 290 -22.41 -8.29 6.86
C PRO A 290 -23.45 -8.29 7.97
N GLY A 291 -23.18 -8.92 9.13
CA GLY A 291 -24.20 -9.14 10.15
C GLY A 291 -25.07 -7.90 10.26
N ASP A 292 -26.35 -8.04 9.84
CA ASP A 292 -27.27 -6.98 9.38
C ASP A 292 -26.72 -5.56 9.62
N GLU A 293 -26.47 -4.72 8.60
CA GLU A 293 -25.89 -3.36 8.77
C GLU A 293 -26.51 -2.57 9.96
N THR A 294 -27.77 -2.84 10.33
CA THR A 294 -28.38 -2.32 11.55
C THR A 294 -27.63 -2.74 12.84
N THR A 295 -27.23 -4.01 12.95
CA THR A 295 -26.49 -4.63 14.06
C THR A 295 -25.12 -4.00 14.28
N ILE A 296 -24.40 -3.63 13.21
CA ILE A 296 -23.03 -3.09 13.30
C ILE A 296 -22.94 -1.59 12.98
N SER A 297 -24.07 -0.91 12.73
CA SER A 297 -24.13 0.53 12.44
C SER A 297 -23.46 1.41 13.52
N HIS A 298 -23.57 1.01 14.78
CA HIS A 298 -22.97 1.67 15.93
C HIS A 298 -21.42 1.71 15.87
N LEU A 299 -20.78 0.81 15.11
CA LEU A 299 -19.33 0.81 14.88
C LEU A 299 -18.89 1.96 13.96
N LYS A 300 -19.81 2.66 13.30
CA LYS A 300 -19.50 3.87 12.52
C LYS A 300 -19.50 5.15 13.38
N GLU A 301 -20.00 5.06 14.62
CA GLU A 301 -20.07 6.22 15.50
C GLU A 301 -18.70 6.62 16.05
N ALA A 302 -18.51 7.92 16.26
CA ALA A 302 -17.34 8.45 16.94
C ALA A 302 -17.34 7.99 18.41
N ILE A 303 -16.20 7.48 18.88
CA ILE A 303 -16.06 7.14 20.29
C ILE A 303 -16.01 8.41 21.13
N VAL A 304 -16.55 8.34 22.34
CA VAL A 304 -16.46 9.43 23.32
C VAL A 304 -15.45 9.02 24.39
N LEU A 305 -14.31 9.70 24.42
CA LEU A 305 -13.26 9.51 25.42
C LEU A 305 -13.61 10.33 26.67
N ASN A 306 -13.99 9.66 27.75
CA ASN A 306 -14.32 10.27 29.05
C ASN A 306 -14.10 9.26 30.20
N GLN A 307 -14.43 9.64 31.43
CA GLN A 307 -14.24 8.75 32.58
C GLN A 307 -14.98 7.41 32.46
N LYS A 308 -16.20 7.41 31.90
CA LYS A 308 -16.97 6.18 31.65
C LYS A 308 -16.27 5.26 30.62
N PHE A 309 -15.55 5.84 29.66
CA PHE A 309 -14.69 5.07 28.76
C PHE A 309 -13.59 4.34 29.54
N MET A 310 -12.94 5.01 30.50
CA MET A 310 -11.91 4.41 31.34
C MET A 310 -12.47 3.31 32.25
N GLU A 311 -13.68 3.48 32.79
CA GLU A 311 -14.37 2.45 33.57
C GLU A 311 -14.62 1.17 32.74
N LEU A 312 -15.06 1.32 31.49
CA LEU A 312 -15.24 0.19 30.57
C LEU A 312 -13.89 -0.44 30.20
N ALA A 313 -12.87 0.38 29.92
CA ALA A 313 -11.52 -0.08 29.61
C ALA A 313 -10.94 -0.91 30.76
N ALA A 314 -11.22 -0.54 32.01
CA ALA A 314 -10.80 -1.29 33.19
C ALA A 314 -11.45 -2.68 33.30
N MET A 315 -12.56 -2.89 32.60
CA MET A 315 -13.24 -4.19 32.47
C MET A 315 -12.83 -4.94 31.19
N GLY A 316 -11.81 -4.45 30.47
CA GLY A 316 -11.39 -5.01 29.18
C GLY A 316 -12.36 -4.71 28.05
N LYS A 317 -13.24 -3.72 28.18
CA LYS A 317 -14.28 -3.39 27.19
C LYS A 317 -14.05 -2.00 26.61
N ILE A 318 -14.57 -1.78 25.41
CA ILE A 318 -14.67 -0.43 24.85
C ILE A 318 -16.14 -0.10 24.59
N ARG A 319 -16.52 1.16 24.79
CA ARG A 319 -17.87 1.64 24.47
C ARG A 319 -18.18 1.36 23.00
N GLY A 320 -19.33 0.75 22.72
CA GLY A 320 -19.72 0.37 21.37
C GLY A 320 -19.22 -1.01 20.95
N ILE A 321 -18.56 -1.77 21.83
CA ILE A 321 -18.23 -3.17 21.59
C ILE A 321 -18.85 -3.99 22.73
N GLU A 322 -19.69 -4.96 22.39
CA GLU A 322 -20.37 -5.76 23.42
C GLU A 322 -19.44 -6.81 24.06
N TYR A 323 -18.34 -7.09 23.38
CA TYR A 323 -17.27 -7.98 23.79
C TYR A 323 -16.17 -7.26 24.56
N GLY A 324 -15.52 -7.99 25.45
CA GLY A 324 -14.28 -7.55 26.08
C GLY A 324 -13.11 -8.43 25.67
N ILE A 325 -11.91 -7.99 26.04
CA ILE A 325 -10.70 -8.81 26.01
C ILE A 325 -10.99 -10.16 26.69
N GLY A 326 -10.67 -11.25 26.00
CA GLY A 326 -10.98 -12.63 26.40
C GLY A 326 -12.16 -13.28 25.67
N ALA A 327 -12.98 -12.52 24.93
CA ALA A 327 -14.00 -13.10 24.04
C ALA A 327 -13.35 -13.98 22.96
N THR A 328 -14.00 -15.06 22.58
CA THR A 328 -13.54 -15.94 21.50
C THR A 328 -13.85 -15.35 20.14
N GLU A 329 -13.03 -15.69 19.14
CA GLU A 329 -13.29 -15.33 17.74
C GLU A 329 -14.69 -15.78 17.27
N ALA A 330 -15.12 -16.98 17.68
CA ALA A 330 -16.43 -17.53 17.35
C ALA A 330 -17.59 -16.67 17.90
N GLU A 331 -17.49 -16.18 19.14
CA GLU A 331 -18.49 -15.29 19.74
C GLU A 331 -18.60 -13.97 18.96
N VAL A 332 -17.47 -13.38 18.60
CA VAL A 332 -17.44 -12.13 17.82
C VAL A 332 -18.12 -12.35 16.47
N ARG A 333 -17.69 -13.38 15.72
CA ARG A 333 -18.22 -13.69 14.39
C ARG A 333 -19.69 -14.08 14.39
N ALA A 334 -20.17 -14.75 15.46
CA ALA A 334 -21.58 -15.10 15.60
C ALA A 334 -22.50 -13.88 15.61
N LYS A 335 -22.00 -12.71 16.03
CA LYS A 335 -22.81 -11.50 16.13
C LYS A 335 -22.47 -10.44 15.09
N TRP A 336 -21.20 -10.22 14.82
CA TRP A 336 -20.75 -9.21 13.86
C TRP A 336 -20.62 -9.77 12.43
N GLY A 337 -20.80 -11.08 12.27
CA GLY A 337 -20.61 -11.75 11.00
C GLY A 337 -19.14 -11.85 10.61
N LYS A 338 -18.88 -12.02 9.31
CA LYS A 338 -17.52 -12.08 8.78
C LYS A 338 -16.84 -10.70 8.88
N PRO A 339 -15.52 -10.63 9.17
CA PRO A 339 -14.78 -9.39 9.11
C PRO A 339 -14.65 -8.85 7.68
N HIS A 340 -14.44 -7.54 7.56
CA HIS A 340 -14.13 -6.85 6.31
C HIS A 340 -12.70 -7.11 5.85
N GLU A 341 -11.78 -7.35 6.79
CA GLU A 341 -10.37 -7.62 6.54
C GLU A 341 -9.87 -8.67 7.53
N ILE A 342 -9.07 -9.61 7.06
CA ILE A 342 -8.26 -10.51 7.89
C ILE A 342 -6.81 -10.26 7.48
N GLY A 343 -5.94 -9.97 8.45
CA GLY A 343 -4.53 -9.71 8.19
C GLY A 343 -3.65 -10.21 9.31
N SER A 344 -2.33 -10.06 9.15
CA SER A 344 -1.37 -10.47 10.17
C SER A 344 -0.24 -9.45 10.30
N ARG A 345 0.06 -9.06 11.55
CA ARG A 345 1.23 -8.27 11.93
C ARG A 345 1.76 -8.83 13.24
N GLN A 346 2.67 -9.82 13.15
CA GLN A 346 3.12 -10.69 14.25
C GLN A 346 2.02 -11.60 14.82
N VAL A 347 0.77 -11.14 14.87
CA VAL A 347 -0.44 -11.87 15.25
C VAL A 347 -1.54 -11.61 14.23
N GLU A 348 -2.42 -12.58 14.01
CA GLU A 348 -3.63 -12.40 13.21
C GLU A 348 -4.55 -11.33 13.81
N PHE A 349 -5.11 -10.49 12.94
CA PHE A 349 -6.18 -9.57 13.28
C PHE A 349 -7.34 -9.69 12.30
N GLN A 350 -8.51 -9.30 12.77
CA GLN A 350 -9.74 -9.24 11.99
C GLN A 350 -10.38 -7.86 12.18
N ARG A 351 -10.90 -7.28 11.10
CA ARG A 351 -11.37 -5.89 11.09
C ARG A 351 -12.85 -5.78 10.76
N TRP A 352 -13.56 -4.96 11.54
CA TRP A 352 -14.91 -4.51 11.24
C TRP A 352 -14.93 -2.97 11.23
N TYR A 353 -15.08 -2.37 10.05
CA TYR A 353 -14.97 -0.92 9.86
C TYR A 353 -13.67 -0.34 10.44
N ASN A 354 -13.78 0.50 11.48
CA ASN A 354 -12.65 1.15 12.15
C ASN A 354 -12.14 0.35 13.36
N TYR A 355 -12.68 -0.84 13.60
CA TYR A 355 -12.28 -1.71 14.71
C TYR A 355 -11.43 -2.86 14.19
N GLN A 356 -10.23 -2.98 14.73
CA GLN A 356 -9.31 -4.08 14.50
C GLN A 356 -9.19 -4.90 15.78
N LEU A 357 -9.54 -6.18 15.70
CA LEU A 357 -9.51 -7.13 16.80
C LEU A 357 -8.37 -8.12 16.59
N THR A 358 -7.50 -8.29 17.58
CA THR A 358 -6.37 -9.23 17.52
C THR A 358 -6.66 -10.44 18.40
N PHE A 359 -6.59 -11.63 17.80
CA PHE A 359 -6.86 -12.89 18.49
C PHE A 359 -5.55 -13.64 18.75
N TRP A 360 -5.27 -13.95 20.01
CA TRP A 360 -4.03 -14.65 20.39
C TRP A 360 -4.20 -16.17 20.26
N SER A 361 -3.15 -16.81 19.77
CA SER A 361 -3.01 -18.26 19.78
C SER A 361 -2.54 -18.76 21.16
N PRO A 362 -2.90 -20.00 21.55
CA PRO A 362 -3.63 -21.00 20.77
C PRO A 362 -5.16 -20.96 20.96
N ASP A 363 -5.68 -20.15 21.88
CA ASP A 363 -7.09 -20.22 22.28
C ASP A 363 -8.02 -19.29 21.50
N HIS A 364 -7.49 -18.57 20.50
CA HIS A 364 -8.23 -17.65 19.62
C HIS A 364 -9.09 -16.66 20.43
N LYS A 365 -8.54 -16.17 21.54
CA LYS A 365 -9.18 -15.16 22.38
C LYS A 365 -8.72 -13.76 22.02
N LEU A 366 -9.66 -12.84 22.08
CA LEU A 366 -9.45 -11.42 21.84
C LEU A 366 -8.43 -10.87 22.85
N GLY A 367 -7.23 -10.56 22.37
CA GLY A 367 -6.11 -10.08 23.18
C GLY A 367 -5.92 -8.57 23.13
N ALA A 368 -6.32 -7.94 22.02
CA ALA A 368 -6.30 -6.50 21.86
C ALA A 368 -7.47 -6.01 20.99
N ILE A 369 -7.96 -4.82 21.30
CA ILE A 369 -8.96 -4.08 20.53
C ILE A 369 -8.32 -2.76 20.12
N ARG A 370 -8.23 -2.50 18.82
CA ARG A 370 -7.72 -1.24 18.27
C ARG A 370 -8.82 -0.53 17.50
N ILE A 371 -8.99 0.76 17.76
CA ILE A 371 -9.89 1.68 17.08
C ILE A 371 -9.05 2.62 16.24
N LEU A 372 -9.36 2.73 14.94
CA LEU A 372 -8.66 3.57 13.99
C LEU A 372 -9.21 5.01 14.01
N GLY A 373 -8.34 5.97 13.70
CA GLY A 373 -8.54 7.41 13.97
C GLY A 373 -9.78 8.05 13.38
N ALA A 374 -10.35 7.49 12.31
CA ALA A 374 -11.62 7.99 11.75
C ALA A 374 -12.78 7.96 12.77
N SER A 375 -12.72 7.08 13.77
CA SER A 375 -13.70 7.01 14.87
C SER A 375 -13.26 7.77 16.12
N VAL A 376 -12.10 8.43 16.14
CA VAL A 376 -11.53 9.10 17.32
C VAL A 376 -11.27 10.58 17.02
N PRO A 377 -12.29 11.46 17.12
CA PRO A 377 -12.20 12.87 16.73
C PRO A 377 -11.54 13.73 17.82
N TYR A 378 -10.37 13.30 18.32
CA TYR A 378 -9.63 13.97 19.38
C TYR A 378 -8.19 14.23 18.99
N THR A 379 -7.63 15.33 19.46
CA THR A 379 -6.18 15.54 19.55
C THR A 379 -5.63 15.01 20.87
N LEU A 380 -4.34 14.72 20.95
CA LEU A 380 -3.72 14.26 22.20
C LEU A 380 -3.96 15.22 23.40
N PRO A 381 -3.86 16.56 23.26
CA PRO A 381 -4.25 17.48 24.34
C PRO A 381 -5.70 17.32 24.79
N GLN A 382 -6.64 17.09 23.87
CA GLN A 382 -8.04 16.85 24.21
C GLN A 382 -8.24 15.51 24.93
N VAL A 383 -7.46 14.49 24.57
CA VAL A 383 -7.45 13.20 25.27
C VAL A 383 -6.97 13.38 26.71
N LYS A 384 -5.83 14.04 26.94
CA LYS A 384 -5.30 14.34 28.29
C LYS A 384 -6.32 15.12 29.13
N LYS A 385 -7.00 16.10 28.52
CA LYS A 385 -8.06 16.85 29.19
C LYS A 385 -9.26 15.97 29.58
N SER A 386 -9.60 14.98 28.76
CA SER A 386 -10.81 14.15 28.94
C SER A 386 -10.60 12.91 29.81
N LEU A 387 -9.40 12.32 29.78
CA LEU A 387 -9.04 11.08 30.48
C LEU A 387 -8.11 11.32 31.68
N GLY A 388 -7.56 12.53 31.83
CA GLY A 388 -6.58 12.86 32.85
C GLY A 388 -5.14 12.65 32.39
N ASN A 389 -4.21 12.56 33.35
CA ASN A 389 -2.80 12.39 33.02
C ASN A 389 -2.50 10.93 32.65
N PRO A 390 -1.77 10.68 31.55
CA PRO A 390 -1.30 9.34 31.23
C PRO A 390 -0.25 8.88 32.25
N LYS A 391 -0.11 7.57 32.39
CA LYS A 391 0.96 6.94 33.18
C LYS A 391 2.33 7.17 32.55
N SER A 392 2.39 7.15 31.23
CA SER A 392 3.60 7.51 30.48
C SER A 392 3.24 8.12 29.13
N GLU A 393 4.15 8.93 28.63
CA GLU A 393 4.07 9.59 27.34
C GLU A 393 5.42 9.42 26.66
N VAL A 394 5.44 8.85 25.47
CA VAL A 394 6.67 8.48 24.76
C VAL A 394 6.58 8.85 23.29
N ASN A 395 7.69 9.35 22.75
CA ASN A 395 7.92 9.36 21.31
C ASN A 395 8.54 8.03 20.92
N GLY A 396 7.82 7.21 20.15
CA GLY A 396 8.30 5.96 19.63
C GLY A 396 9.48 6.14 18.68
N VAL A 397 10.25 5.06 18.47
CA VAL A 397 11.38 5.06 17.51
C VAL A 397 10.89 5.26 16.07
N ASP A 398 9.63 4.93 15.81
CA ASP A 398 8.91 5.14 14.55
C ASP A 398 8.32 6.55 14.40
N GLY A 399 8.58 7.46 15.35
CA GLY A 399 8.04 8.82 15.34
C GLY A 399 6.57 8.89 15.76
N VAL A 400 5.99 7.80 16.28
CA VAL A 400 4.62 7.79 16.79
C VAL A 400 4.62 8.25 18.24
N TRP A 401 3.86 9.30 18.51
CA TRP A 401 3.61 9.77 19.86
C TRP A 401 2.54 8.93 20.54
N SER A 402 2.85 8.36 21.70
CA SER A 402 1.98 7.42 22.40
C SER A 402 1.74 7.85 23.85
N LEU A 403 0.46 7.99 24.21
CA LEU A 403 0.01 8.12 25.60
C LEU A 403 -0.42 6.75 26.13
N LEU A 404 0.13 6.34 27.27
CA LEU A 404 -0.27 5.13 27.97
C LEU A 404 -1.10 5.48 29.20
N TYR A 405 -2.33 4.98 29.25
CA TYR A 405 -3.19 5.02 30.43
C TYR A 405 -3.32 3.61 31.00
N GLN A 406 -3.30 3.51 32.33
CA GLN A 406 -3.60 2.26 33.03
C GLN A 406 -5.08 2.21 33.36
N ALA A 407 -5.76 1.15 32.93
CA ALA A 407 -7.18 0.91 33.19
C ALA A 407 -7.33 -0.47 33.82
N GLY A 408 -7.27 -0.55 35.16
CA GLY A 408 -7.31 -1.83 35.87
C GLY A 408 -6.17 -2.77 35.47
N ASP A 409 -6.55 -3.95 34.96
CA ASP A 409 -5.63 -4.99 34.44
C ASP A 409 -5.28 -4.82 32.96
N TYR A 410 -5.69 -3.69 32.37
CA TYR A 410 -5.52 -3.39 30.95
C TYR A 410 -4.72 -2.10 30.77
N ASP A 411 -4.02 -2.04 29.64
CA ASP A 411 -3.31 -0.85 29.19
C ASP A 411 -4.03 -0.27 27.97
N LEU A 412 -4.26 1.05 28.01
CA LEU A 412 -4.87 1.83 26.94
C LEU A 412 -3.82 2.75 26.31
N TYR A 413 -3.51 2.49 25.04
CA TYR A 413 -2.59 3.28 24.24
C TYR A 413 -3.37 4.23 23.35
N VAL A 414 -2.94 5.49 23.29
CA VAL A 414 -3.50 6.51 22.38
C VAL A 414 -2.36 7.09 21.56
N ASN A 415 -2.41 6.89 20.25
CA ASN A 415 -1.31 7.17 19.35
C ASN A 415 -1.63 8.32 18.38
N ALA A 416 -0.66 9.17 18.08
CA ALA A 416 -0.71 10.22 17.07
C ALA A 416 0.67 10.41 16.40
N THR A 417 0.73 11.09 15.26
CA THR A 417 2.00 11.39 14.57
C THR A 417 2.84 12.48 15.25
N THR A 418 2.21 13.34 16.04
CA THR A 418 2.86 14.44 16.75
C THR A 418 2.27 14.59 18.15
N GLU A 419 3.00 15.28 19.05
CA GLU A 419 2.56 15.52 20.44
C GLU A 419 1.20 16.22 20.55
N ASP A 420 0.87 17.08 19.58
CA ASP A 420 -0.40 17.81 19.50
C ASP A 420 -1.34 17.27 18.39
N GLY A 421 -0.96 16.15 17.77
CA GLY A 421 -1.61 15.61 16.58
C GLY A 421 -3.00 15.04 16.84
N GLN A 422 -3.72 14.81 15.74
CA GLN A 422 -4.96 14.03 15.74
C GLN A 422 -4.66 12.58 16.11
N VAL A 423 -5.54 11.96 16.90
CA VAL A 423 -5.41 10.57 17.29
C VAL A 423 -5.57 9.66 16.06
N GLU A 424 -4.53 8.90 15.77
CA GLU A 424 -4.52 7.89 14.71
C GLU A 424 -5.11 6.56 15.15
N SER A 425 -4.94 6.21 16.43
CA SER A 425 -5.56 5.02 16.99
C SER A 425 -5.63 5.01 18.51
N VAL A 426 -6.62 4.28 19.02
CA VAL A 426 -6.76 3.93 20.44
C VAL A 426 -6.72 2.41 20.55
N MET A 427 -5.85 1.86 21.38
CA MET A 427 -5.71 0.41 21.55
C MET A 427 -5.84 0.02 23.02
N LEU A 428 -6.78 -0.87 23.32
CA LEU A 428 -6.90 -1.54 24.61
C LEU A 428 -6.31 -2.94 24.51
N LYS A 429 -5.37 -3.29 25.37
CA LYS A 429 -4.85 -4.66 25.48
C LYS A 429 -4.65 -5.08 26.93
N LYS A 430 -4.60 -6.38 27.19
CA LYS A 430 -4.25 -6.90 28.51
C LYS A 430 -2.82 -6.48 28.87
N LYS A 431 -2.62 -6.08 30.13
CA LYS A 431 -1.28 -5.84 30.66
C LYS A 431 -0.48 -7.15 30.65
N GLU A 432 0.77 -7.07 30.19
CA GLU A 432 1.73 -8.18 30.21
C GLU A 432 2.33 -8.40 31.60
#